data_AF-K0ICN9-F1
#
_entry.id   AF-K0ICN9-F1
#
_cell.length_a   1.000
_cell.length_b   1.000
_cell.length_c   1.000
_cell.angle_alpha   90.00
_cell.angle_beta   90.00
_cell.angle_gamma   90.00
#
_symmetry.space_group_name_H-M   'P 1'
#
loop_
_entity.id
_entity.type
_entity.pdbx_description
1 polymer ?
#
loop_
_entity_poly.entity_id
_entity_poly.type
_entity_poly.pdbx_seq_one_letter_code
_entity_poly.pdbx_strand_id
1 'polypeptide(L)'
;MAVIGTFIIDFQTTEFEPDGKIAVDLLSGWQKTIQLENAFALDPPVQSAGWSFAKMFLAGQFVEKIYTAYAYDINASKGKKFEDKFIAWLQKELKNRGCGAQIKMAPEMKSF
;
A
#
# COMPACT_ATOMS: atom_id res chain seq x y z
N MET A 1 0.28 1.62 -22.95
CA MET A 1 0.60 1.49 -21.51
C MET A 1 -0.22 0.34 -20.98
N ALA A 2 0.40 -0.65 -20.34
CA ALA A 2 -0.33 -1.75 -19.72
C ALA A 2 -1.18 -1.15 -18.58
N VAL A 3 -2.47 -1.49 -18.52
CA VAL A 3 -3.33 -1.08 -17.40
C VAL A 3 -2.81 -1.82 -16.19
N ILE A 4 -2.09 -1.15 -15.29
CA ILE A 4 -1.76 -1.75 -14.01
C ILE A 4 -3.09 -2.04 -13.30
N GLY A 5 -3.31 -3.31 -12.93
CA GLY A 5 -4.49 -3.73 -12.18
C GLY A 5 -4.55 -3.10 -10.78
N THR A 6 -5.56 -3.46 -10.00
CA THR A 6 -5.61 -3.04 -8.59
C THR A 6 -4.54 -3.79 -7.80
N PHE A 7 -3.69 -3.07 -7.07
CA PHE A 7 -2.76 -3.65 -6.12
C PHE A 7 -3.55 -4.04 -4.88
N ILE A 8 -3.61 -5.34 -4.61
CA ILE A 8 -4.19 -5.87 -3.38
C ILE A 8 -3.03 -6.19 -2.44
N ILE A 9 -3.05 -5.58 -1.26
CA ILE A 9 -1.96 -5.64 -0.28
C ILE A 9 -2.54 -6.20 1.01
N ASP A 10 -1.96 -7.29 1.50
CA ASP A 10 -2.29 -7.78 2.84
C ASP A 10 -1.72 -6.82 3.87
N PHE A 11 -2.56 -6.33 4.77
CA PHE A 11 -2.21 -5.42 5.85
C PHE A 11 -2.39 -6.14 7.20
N GLN A 12 -1.31 -6.37 7.91
CA GLN A 12 -1.29 -7.18 9.14
C GLN A 12 -0.69 -6.39 10.29
N THR A 13 -1.39 -6.27 11.41
CA THR A 13 -0.90 -5.53 12.58
C THR A 13 -1.50 -6.07 13.87
N THR A 14 -0.85 -5.83 15.01
CA THR A 14 -1.41 -6.05 16.34
C THR A 14 -2.24 -4.86 16.85
N GLU A 15 -2.10 -3.67 16.24
CA GLU A 15 -2.78 -2.44 16.64
C GLU A 15 -3.45 -1.75 15.43
N PHE A 16 -4.64 -2.23 15.05
CA PHE A 16 -5.27 -1.80 13.79
C PHE A 16 -5.68 -0.33 13.75
N GLU A 17 -6.25 0.20 14.83
CA GLU A 17 -6.74 1.57 14.86
C GLU A 17 -5.63 2.62 14.59
N PRO A 18 -4.49 2.63 15.30
CA PRO A 18 -3.42 3.58 15.03
C PRO A 18 -2.75 3.33 13.68
N ASP A 19 -2.44 2.08 13.34
CA ASP A 19 -1.74 1.76 12.10
C ASP A 19 -2.59 2.01 10.86
N GLY A 20 -3.87 1.63 10.91
CA GLY A 20 -4.84 1.88 9.85
C GLY A 20 -5.01 3.38 9.63
N LYS A 21 -5.06 4.18 10.70
CA LYS A 21 -5.09 5.65 10.60
C LYS A 21 -3.85 6.20 9.90
N ILE A 22 -2.65 5.74 10.27
CA ILE A 22 -1.40 6.19 9.63
C ILE A 22 -1.40 5.85 8.13
N ALA A 23 -1.82 4.64 7.77
CA ALA A 23 -1.91 4.22 6.37
C ALA A 23 -2.91 5.07 5.58
N VAL A 24 -4.11 5.27 6.12
CA VAL A 24 -5.15 6.09 5.50
C VAL A 24 -4.72 7.55 5.36
N ASP A 25 -4.08 8.13 6.38
CA ASP A 25 -3.61 9.52 6.36
C ASP A 25 -2.50 9.71 5.31
N LEU A 26 -1.56 8.76 5.20
CA LEU A 26 -0.51 8.76 4.17
C LEU A 26 -1.11 8.70 2.75
N LEU A 27 -1.96 7.71 2.49
CA LEU A 27 -2.56 7.50 1.17
C LEU A 27 -3.51 8.64 0.80
N SER A 28 -4.24 9.20 1.76
CA SER A 28 -5.07 10.39 1.56
C SER A 28 -4.23 11.61 1.19
N GLY A 29 -3.05 11.76 1.78
CA GLY A 29 -2.10 12.81 1.42
C GLY A 29 -1.67 12.72 -0.04
N TRP A 30 -1.26 11.53 -0.49
CA TRP A 30 -0.90 11.29 -1.89
C TRP A 30 -2.08 11.44 -2.83
N GLN A 31 -3.26 10.95 -2.44
CA GLN A 31 -4.50 11.07 -3.21
C GLN A 31 -4.82 12.53 -3.54
N LYS A 32 -4.69 13.43 -2.55
CA LYS A 32 -4.90 14.88 -2.71
C LYS A 32 -3.86 15.51 -3.64
N THR A 33 -2.58 15.19 -3.48
CA THR A 33 -1.50 15.71 -4.32
C THR A 33 -1.67 15.28 -5.78
N ILE A 34 -2.13 14.05 -6.00
CA ILE A 34 -2.27 13.42 -7.32
C ILE A 34 -3.61 13.78 -8.00
N GLN A 35 -4.55 14.39 -7.26
CA GLN A 35 -5.90 14.74 -7.71
C GLN A 35 -6.63 13.53 -8.32
N LEU A 36 -6.64 12.42 -7.59
CA LEU A 36 -7.35 11.22 -7.99
C LEU A 36 -8.40 10.85 -6.93
N GLU A 37 -9.63 10.57 -7.31
CA GLU A 37 -10.66 10.12 -6.37
C GLU A 37 -10.71 8.60 -6.29
N ASN A 38 -11.15 8.07 -5.15
CA ASN A 38 -11.32 6.63 -4.91
C ASN A 38 -10.05 5.82 -5.27
N ALA A 39 -8.89 6.38 -4.94
CA ALA A 39 -7.60 5.86 -5.36
C ALA A 39 -7.13 4.67 -4.51
N PHE A 40 -7.69 4.53 -3.31
CA PHE A 40 -7.41 3.42 -2.41
C PHE A 40 -8.59 3.10 -1.50
N ALA A 41 -8.55 1.91 -0.89
CA ALA A 41 -9.42 1.51 0.21
C ALA A 41 -8.63 0.65 1.20
N LEU A 42 -9.01 0.71 2.49
CA LEU A 42 -8.55 -0.20 3.53
C LEU A 42 -9.78 -0.87 4.12
N ASP A 43 -9.85 -2.19 3.98
CA ASP A 43 -10.97 -2.96 4.52
C ASP A 43 -10.96 -3.00 6.05
N PRO A 44 -12.13 -3.16 6.69
CA PRO A 44 -12.21 -3.51 8.09
C PRO A 44 -11.39 -4.78 8.38
N PRO A 45 -10.72 -4.86 9.55
CA PRO A 45 -9.88 -6.00 9.86
C PRO A 45 -10.72 -7.19 10.30
N VAL A 46 -10.22 -8.40 10.01
CA VAL A 46 -10.59 -9.62 10.73
C VAL A 46 -9.55 -9.85 11.82
N GLN A 47 -10.00 -10.07 13.05
CA GLN A 47 -9.12 -10.33 14.19
C GLN A 47 -8.94 -11.83 14.41
N SER A 48 -7.70 -12.27 14.61
CA SER A 48 -7.36 -13.65 14.97
C SER A 48 -6.05 -13.70 15.74
N ALA A 49 -6.02 -14.46 16.85
CA ALA A 49 -4.82 -14.68 17.66
C ALA A 49 -4.03 -13.39 18.05
N GLY A 50 -4.75 -12.30 18.37
CA GLY A 50 -4.13 -11.01 18.74
C GLY A 50 -3.61 -10.19 17.55
N TRP A 51 -3.82 -10.66 16.33
CA TRP A 51 -3.52 -9.95 15.09
C TRP A 51 -4.80 -9.48 14.40
N SER A 52 -4.68 -8.37 13.70
CA SER A 52 -5.68 -7.81 12.80
C SER A 52 -5.19 -7.96 11.36
N PHE A 53 -6.05 -8.55 10.52
CA PHE A 53 -5.79 -8.83 9.11
C PHE A 53 -6.77 -8.04 8.26
N ALA A 54 -6.27 -7.13 7.45
CA ALA A 54 -7.06 -6.33 6.52
C ALA A 54 -6.49 -6.41 5.10
N LYS A 55 -7.28 -5.98 4.13
CA LYS A 55 -6.85 -5.80 2.74
C LYS A 55 -6.78 -4.33 2.41
N MET A 56 -5.68 -3.91 1.81
CA MET A 56 -5.49 -2.56 1.29
C MET A 56 -5.48 -2.63 -0.23
N PHE A 57 -6.36 -1.88 -0.85
CA PHE A 57 -6.53 -1.81 -2.31
C PHE A 57 -5.97 -0.49 -2.79
N LEU A 58 -5.07 -0.51 -3.77
CA LEU A 58 -4.60 0.68 -4.47
C LEU A 58 -4.95 0.56 -5.95
N ALA A 59 -5.61 1.56 -6.51
CA ALA A 59 -5.88 1.61 -7.94
C ALA A 59 -4.55 1.63 -8.72
N GLY A 60 -4.44 0.89 -9.82
CA GLY A 60 -3.17 0.84 -10.57
C GLY A 60 -2.70 2.20 -11.07
N GLN A 61 -3.63 3.04 -11.56
CA GLN A 61 -3.34 4.45 -11.92
C GLN A 61 -2.78 5.27 -10.75
N PHE A 62 -3.18 4.95 -9.51
CA PHE A 62 -2.65 5.61 -8.32
C PHE A 62 -1.20 5.19 -8.07
N VAL A 63 -0.93 3.89 -8.18
CA VAL A 63 0.42 3.32 -8.08
C VAL A 63 1.35 3.89 -9.17
N GLU A 64 0.88 4.01 -10.41
CA GLU A 64 1.65 4.61 -11.52
C GLU A 64 2.03 6.07 -11.26
N LYS A 65 1.09 6.87 -10.75
CA LYS A 65 1.34 8.28 -10.44
C LYS A 65 2.28 8.43 -9.24
N ILE A 66 2.12 7.61 -8.20
CA ILE A 66 3.08 7.55 -7.08
C ILE A 66 4.46 7.16 -7.62
N TYR A 67 4.55 6.14 -8.47
CA TYR A 67 5.82 5.73 -9.05
C TYR A 67 6.48 6.85 -9.85
N THR A 68 5.71 7.61 -10.63
CA THR A 68 6.23 8.74 -11.40
C THR A 68 6.84 9.82 -10.49
N ALA A 69 6.25 10.06 -9.30
CA ALA A 69 6.76 11.04 -8.34
C ALA A 69 7.95 10.55 -7.51
N TYR A 70 8.03 9.25 -7.22
CA TYR A 70 9.01 8.65 -6.32
C TYR A 70 9.88 7.56 -6.98
N ALA A 71 10.04 7.63 -8.30
CA ALA A 71 10.69 6.57 -9.08
C ALA A 71 12.10 6.24 -8.57
N TYR A 72 12.87 7.26 -8.19
CA TYR A 72 14.23 7.09 -7.66
C TYR A 72 14.23 6.23 -6.38
N ASP A 73 13.42 6.59 -5.40
CA ASP A 73 13.35 5.90 -4.11
C ASP A 73 12.76 4.49 -4.24
N ILE A 74 11.76 4.33 -5.10
CA ILE A 74 11.15 3.02 -5.37
C ILE A 74 12.17 2.12 -6.09
N ASN A 75 12.88 2.61 -7.09
CA ASN A 75 13.85 1.81 -7.83
C ASN A 75 15.06 1.39 -6.98
N ALA A 76 15.42 2.21 -5.97
CA ALA A 76 16.46 1.94 -4.99
C ALA A 76 16.01 0.98 -3.85
N SER A 77 14.70 0.71 -3.75
CA SER A 77 14.16 -0.17 -2.72
C SER A 77 14.42 -1.66 -3.00
N LYS A 78 14.38 -2.48 -1.95
CA LYS A 78 14.63 -3.93 -2.05
C LYS A 78 13.55 -4.61 -2.88
N GLY A 79 13.93 -5.51 -3.79
CA GLY A 79 12.98 -6.27 -4.60
C GLY A 79 13.53 -6.57 -6.01
N LYS A 80 13.02 -7.62 -6.64
CA LYS A 80 13.41 -7.98 -8.02
C LYS A 80 12.48 -7.32 -9.04
N LYS A 81 11.18 -7.42 -8.81
CA LYS A 81 10.15 -6.83 -9.68
C LYS A 81 9.65 -5.50 -9.14
N PHE A 82 8.93 -4.75 -9.98
CA PHE A 82 8.39 -3.44 -9.62
C PHE A 82 7.52 -3.50 -8.36
N GLU A 83 6.65 -4.50 -8.28
CA GLU A 83 5.70 -4.69 -7.18
C GLU A 83 6.44 -4.91 -5.86
N ASP A 84 7.47 -5.77 -5.87
CA ASP A 84 8.31 -6.01 -4.69
C ASP A 84 8.96 -4.73 -4.18
N LYS A 85 9.51 -3.94 -5.12
CA LYS A 85 10.18 -2.68 -4.82
C LYS A 85 9.21 -1.63 -4.29
N PHE A 86 8.03 -1.52 -4.90
CA PHE A 86 6.97 -0.63 -4.47
C PHE A 86 6.49 -0.97 -3.06
N ILE A 87 6.26 -2.25 -2.76
CA ILE A 87 5.87 -2.68 -1.41
C ILE A 87 6.97 -2.45 -0.38
N ALA A 88 8.22 -2.73 -0.72
CA ALA A 88 9.34 -2.45 0.18
C ALA A 88 9.47 -0.95 0.49
N TRP A 89 9.27 -0.09 -0.52
CA TRP A 89 9.25 1.36 -0.37
C TRP A 89 8.06 1.82 0.49
N LEU A 90 6.84 1.36 0.19
CA LEU A 90 5.63 1.71 0.95
C LEU A 90 5.73 1.27 2.42
N GLN A 91 6.28 0.07 2.66
CA GLN A 91 6.52 -0.44 4.01
C GLN A 91 7.48 0.46 4.79
N LYS A 92 8.49 1.04 4.11
CA LYS A 92 9.42 1.99 4.71
C LYS A 92 8.73 3.32 5.03
N GLU A 93 7.92 3.85 4.11
CA GLU A 93 7.16 5.09 4.33
C GLU A 93 6.19 4.96 5.51
N LEU A 94 5.50 3.83 5.63
CA LEU A 94 4.64 3.53 6.78
C LEU A 94 5.46 3.47 8.08
N LYS A 95 6.57 2.72 8.09
CA LYS A 95 7.44 2.61 9.27
C LYS A 95 8.02 3.94 9.73
N ASN A 96 8.41 4.81 8.80
CA ASN A 96 8.92 6.15 9.11
C ASN A 96 7.88 7.02 9.83
N ARG A 97 6.59 6.68 9.73
CA ARG A 97 5.48 7.36 10.39
C ARG A 97 5.02 6.69 11.68
N GLY A 98 5.73 5.65 12.12
CA GLY A 98 5.39 4.89 13.32
C GLY A 98 4.36 3.78 13.10
N CYS A 99 4.04 3.43 11.85
CA CYS A 99 3.14 2.31 11.56
C CYS A 99 3.84 0.97 11.84
N GLY A 100 3.25 0.17 12.73
CA GLY A 100 3.69 -1.19 13.08
C GLY A 100 3.29 -2.27 12.08
N ALA A 101 2.35 -1.96 11.19
CA ALA A 101 1.83 -2.91 10.23
C ALA A 101 2.88 -3.52 9.29
N GLN A 102 2.71 -4.81 9.03
CA GLN A 102 3.42 -5.57 8.01
C GLN A 102 2.56 -5.65 6.76
N ILE A 103 3.12 -5.23 5.64
CA ILE A 103 2.46 -5.27 4.33
C ILE A 103 3.16 -6.22 3.35
N LYS A 104 2.36 -6.87 2.50
CA LYS A 104 2.86 -7.73 1.42
C LYS A 104 1.87 -7.73 0.26
N MET A 105 2.33 -7.98 -0.96
CA MET A 105 1.41 -8.22 -2.08
C MET A 105 0.53 -9.43 -1.76
N ALA A 106 -0.79 -9.27 -1.90
CA ALA A 106 -1.71 -10.38 -1.82
C ALA A 106 -1.54 -11.28 -3.06
N PRO A 107 -1.64 -12.60 -2.93
CA PRO A 107 -1.51 -13.55 -4.04
C PRO A 107 -2.67 -13.45 -5.04
N GLU A 108 -3.75 -12.74 -4.70
CA GLU A 108 -5.01 -12.66 -5.44
C GLU A 108 -4.99 -11.66 -6.61
N MET A 109 -3.84 -11.09 -6.99
CA MET A 109 -3.76 -10.29 -8.22
C MET A 109 -4.16 -11.14 -9.42
N LYS A 110 -5.38 -10.95 -9.91
CA LYS A 110 -5.79 -11.44 -11.22
C LYS A 110 -4.99 -10.65 -12.25
N SER A 111 -3.94 -11.29 -12.78
CA SER A 111 -3.37 -10.94 -14.07
C SER A 111 -4.53 -10.89 -15.07
N PHE A 112 -4.84 -9.72 -15.61
CA PHE A 112 -5.65 -9.61 -16.81
C PHE A 112 -4.74 -9.69 -18.02
#